data_AF-A0A822GWV9-F1
#
_entry.id   AF-A0A822GWV9-F1
#
_cell.length_a   1.000
_cell.length_b   1.000
_cell.length_c   1.000
_cell.angle_alpha   90.00
_cell.angle_beta   90.00
_cell.angle_gamma   90.00
#
_symmetry.space_group_name_H-M   'P 1'
#
loop_
_entity.id
_entity.type
_entity.pdbx_description
1 polymer ?
#
loop_
_entity_poly.entity_id
_entity_poly.type
_entity_poly.pdbx_seq_one_letter_code
_entity_poly.pdbx_strand_id
1 'polypeptide(L)'
;MWWFTVFTKRLNDEIKLVGSTINCEHKPHVQSYLLATDQVGLSILTDKKNGVLNCKKDYGDAVFNGEIGASQLILYANYQIASLQTKYQGWDFRKKENWGCNNRVSPIFVDHSFDGISHDPYELVFVKYK
;
A
#
# COMPACT_ATOMS: atom_id res chain seq x y z
N MET A 1 9.76 -16.01 15.22
CA MET A 1 9.48 -14.75 14.49
C MET A 1 7.99 -14.72 14.19
N TRP A 2 7.28 -13.63 14.49
CA TRP A 2 5.83 -13.56 14.24
C TRP A 2 5.56 -13.06 12.82
N TRP A 3 4.47 -13.52 12.20
CA TRP A 3 4.13 -13.15 10.83
C TRP A 3 3.99 -11.64 10.63
N PHE A 4 3.47 -10.89 11.61
CA PHE A 4 3.30 -9.45 11.51
C PHE A 4 4.60 -8.66 11.64
N THR A 5 5.67 -9.32 12.11
CA THR A 5 6.99 -8.70 12.30
C THR A 5 7.59 -8.24 10.98
N VAL A 6 7.32 -8.93 9.86
CA VAL A 6 7.85 -8.50 8.55
C VAL A 6 7.24 -7.20 8.07
N PHE A 7 6.00 -6.89 8.48
CA PHE A 7 5.35 -5.61 8.18
C PHE A 7 5.84 -4.51 9.13
N THR A 8 5.76 -4.77 10.44
CA THR A 8 6.07 -3.75 11.47
C THR A 8 7.53 -3.32 11.48
N LYS A 9 8.49 -4.21 11.12
CA LYS A 9 9.91 -3.84 10.99
C LYS A 9 10.21 -2.88 9.82
N ARG A 10 9.29 -2.71 8.88
CA ARG A 10 9.43 -1.75 7.77
C ARG A 10 8.94 -0.36 8.16
N LEU A 11 8.19 -0.22 9.25
CA LEU A 11 7.81 1.09 9.79
C LEU A 11 9.05 1.76 10.40
N ASN A 12 9.21 3.05 10.15
CA ASN A 12 10.29 3.87 10.69
C ASN A 12 9.87 5.36 10.66
N ASP A 13 10.80 6.29 10.84
CA ASP A 13 10.52 7.72 10.87
C ASP A 13 9.90 8.26 9.56
N GLU A 14 10.16 7.61 8.42
CA GLU A 14 9.59 7.98 7.13
C GLU A 14 8.40 7.11 6.73
N ILE A 15 8.48 5.79 6.91
CA ILE A 15 7.47 4.83 6.41
C ILE A 15 6.37 4.65 7.46
N LYS A 16 5.15 5.08 7.12
CA LYS A 16 3.99 5.08 8.02
C LYS A 16 2.85 4.15 7.61
N LEU A 17 2.95 3.51 6.44
CA LEU A 17 1.96 2.55 5.96
C LEU A 17 2.64 1.42 5.18
N VAL A 18 2.40 0.19 5.60
CA VAL A 18 2.99 -1.01 5.00
C VAL A 18 1.92 -2.04 4.74
N GLY A 19 1.98 -2.74 3.60
CA GLY A 19 1.13 -3.90 3.34
C GLY A 19 1.85 -4.93 2.50
N SER A 20 1.11 -5.88 1.95
CA SER A 20 1.72 -6.95 1.16
C SER A 20 2.16 -6.46 -0.21
N THR A 21 1.34 -5.64 -0.90
CA THR A 21 1.61 -5.16 -2.26
C THR A 21 1.34 -3.66 -2.43
N ILE A 22 2.07 -3.04 -3.36
CA ILE A 22 1.82 -1.71 -3.91
C ILE A 22 1.25 -1.83 -5.33
N ASN A 23 0.14 -1.15 -5.56
CA ASN A 23 -0.48 -1.00 -6.88
C ASN A 23 -0.38 0.46 -7.35
N CYS A 24 -0.11 0.66 -8.64
CA CYS A 24 0.07 1.96 -9.29
C CYS A 24 -0.88 2.22 -10.48
N GLU A 25 -1.95 1.43 -10.65
CA GLU A 25 -2.95 1.61 -11.73
C GLU A 25 -3.49 3.05 -11.78
N HIS A 26 -3.80 3.62 -10.61
CA HIS A 26 -4.28 5.00 -10.48
C HIS A 26 -3.22 5.92 -9.87
N LYS A 27 -2.85 5.65 -8.62
CA LYS A 27 -1.77 6.30 -7.86
C LYS A 27 -1.10 5.24 -7.00
N PRO A 28 0.18 5.37 -6.61
CA PRO A 28 0.81 4.41 -5.71
C PRO A 28 0.01 4.26 -4.42
N HIS A 29 -0.38 3.03 -4.12
CA HIS A 29 -1.11 2.72 -2.90
C HIS A 29 -0.80 1.31 -2.41
N VAL A 30 -0.76 1.18 -1.09
CA VAL A 30 -0.78 -0.11 -0.41
C VAL A 30 -2.20 -0.69 -0.54
N GLN A 31 -2.32 -1.93 -0.97
CA GLN A 31 -3.63 -2.57 -1.12
C GLN A 31 -4.24 -2.94 0.24
N SER A 32 -5.55 -2.74 0.41
CA SER A 32 -6.20 -2.61 1.73
C SER A 32 -6.51 -3.91 2.47
N TYR A 33 -6.12 -5.07 1.93
CA TYR A 33 -6.41 -6.37 2.57
C TYR A 33 -5.57 -6.62 3.83
N LEU A 34 -4.44 -5.93 3.98
CA LEU A 34 -3.72 -5.81 5.25
C LEU A 34 -2.87 -4.54 5.26
N LEU A 35 -3.02 -3.74 6.32
CA LEU A 35 -2.27 -2.52 6.56
C LEU A 35 -1.61 -2.59 7.95
N ALA A 36 -0.32 -2.32 8.00
CA ALA A 36 0.43 -2.04 9.21
C ALA A 36 0.82 -0.55 9.23
N THR A 37 0.65 0.08 10.38
CA THR A 37 0.93 1.51 10.59
C THR A 37 1.41 1.73 12.02
N ASP A 38 2.08 2.86 12.27
CA ASP A 38 2.46 3.30 13.61
C ASP A 38 1.43 4.29 14.18
N GLN A 39 1.71 4.88 15.34
CA GLN A 39 0.79 5.85 15.96
C GLN A 39 0.57 7.10 15.12
N VAL A 40 1.59 7.55 14.38
CA VAL A 40 1.50 8.73 13.51
C VAL A 40 0.62 8.44 12.32
N GLY A 41 0.89 7.35 11.58
CA GLY A 41 0.05 6.93 10.46
C GLY A 41 -1.38 6.63 10.90
N LEU A 42 -1.58 5.97 12.05
CA LEU A 42 -2.92 5.73 12.60
C LEU A 42 -3.67 7.04 12.87
N SER A 43 -3.02 8.05 13.47
CA SER A 43 -3.65 9.35 13.72
C SER A 43 -4.12 10.06 12.43
N ILE A 44 -3.32 9.96 11.36
CA ILE A 44 -3.67 10.51 10.04
C ILE A 44 -4.88 9.77 9.45
N LEU A 45 -4.85 8.43 9.50
CA LEU A 45 -5.89 7.59 8.90
C LEU A 45 -7.23 7.65 9.65
N THR A 46 -7.20 7.88 10.97
CA THR A 46 -8.39 7.93 11.83
C THR A 46 -9.00 9.32 11.99
N ASP A 47 -8.33 10.37 11.50
CA ASP A 47 -8.95 11.70 11.46
C ASP A 47 -10.21 11.68 10.59
N LYS A 48 -11.37 11.94 11.22
CA LYS A 48 -12.67 11.93 10.56
C LYS A 48 -12.76 12.94 9.41
N LYS A 49 -11.97 14.01 9.42
CA LYS A 49 -11.89 14.99 8.33
C LYS A 49 -11.30 14.38 7.05
N ASN A 50 -10.41 13.42 7.19
CA ASN A 50 -9.80 12.70 6.08
C ASN A 50 -10.73 11.62 5.51
N GLY A 51 -11.52 10.99 6.38
CA GLY A 51 -12.63 10.11 6.01
C GLY A 51 -12.26 8.80 5.30
N VAL A 52 -10.97 8.43 5.23
CA VAL A 52 -10.50 7.22 4.56
C VAL A 52 -10.97 5.92 5.23
N LEU A 53 -11.20 5.96 6.55
CA LEU A 53 -11.75 4.84 7.32
C LEU A 53 -13.25 4.97 7.63
N ASN A 54 -13.95 5.97 7.06
CA ASN A 54 -15.40 6.10 7.20
C ASN A 54 -16.11 5.01 6.38
N CYS A 55 -17.36 4.70 6.74
CA CYS A 55 -18.23 3.83 5.94
C CYS A 55 -18.34 4.35 4.51
N LYS A 56 -18.17 3.43 3.55
CA LYS A 56 -18.13 3.72 2.12
C LYS A 56 -19.45 3.34 1.48
N LYS A 57 -19.87 4.12 0.48
CA LYS A 57 -21.18 3.97 -0.17
C LYS A 57 -21.26 2.69 -1.00
N ASP A 58 -20.18 2.36 -1.67
CA ASP A 58 -20.06 1.23 -2.58
C ASP A 58 -18.60 0.79 -2.70
N TYR A 59 -18.37 -0.24 -3.52
CA TYR A 59 -17.03 -0.78 -3.79
C TYR A 59 -16.08 0.27 -4.39
N GLY A 60 -16.55 1.11 -5.32
CA GLY A 60 -15.72 2.14 -5.94
C GLY A 60 -15.29 3.19 -4.93
N ASP A 61 -16.21 3.66 -4.09
CA ASP A 61 -15.91 4.58 -2.99
C ASP A 61 -14.90 3.98 -1.99
N ALA A 62 -15.02 2.68 -1.71
CA ALA A 62 -14.05 1.97 -0.87
C ALA A 62 -12.66 1.88 -1.48
N VAL A 63 -12.56 1.68 -2.79
CA VAL A 63 -11.26 1.65 -3.49
C VAL A 63 -10.65 3.06 -3.59
N PHE A 64 -11.39 4.02 -4.14
CA PHE A 64 -10.83 5.35 -4.43
C PHE A 64 -10.65 6.20 -3.18
N ASN A 65 -11.66 6.27 -2.32
CA ASN A 65 -11.64 7.12 -1.13
C ASN A 65 -11.26 6.37 0.15
N GLY A 66 -11.09 5.04 0.09
CA GLY A 66 -10.54 4.23 1.18
C GLY A 66 -9.11 3.80 0.90
N GLU A 67 -8.93 2.77 0.07
CA GLU A 67 -7.63 2.12 -0.22
C GLU A 67 -6.60 3.09 -0.82
N ILE A 68 -6.95 3.74 -1.94
CA ILE A 68 -6.07 4.71 -2.59
C ILE A 68 -5.92 5.95 -1.70
N GLY A 69 -7.03 6.47 -1.18
CA GLY A 69 -7.06 7.64 -0.31
C GLY A 69 -6.12 7.53 0.90
N ALA A 70 -6.11 6.39 1.58
CA ALA A 70 -5.27 6.13 2.75
C ALA A 70 -3.78 6.32 2.43
N SER A 71 -3.31 5.71 1.35
CA SER A 71 -1.90 5.84 0.93
C SER A 71 -1.56 7.26 0.50
N GLN A 72 -2.49 7.93 -0.19
CA GLN A 72 -2.28 9.31 -0.64
C GLN A 72 -2.19 10.30 0.52
N LEU A 73 -2.98 10.13 1.58
CA LEU A 73 -2.86 10.97 2.78
C LEU A 73 -1.49 10.85 3.44
N ILE A 74 -0.97 9.63 3.55
CA ILE A 74 0.36 9.37 4.10
C ILE A 74 1.43 10.08 3.26
N LEU A 75 1.36 9.95 1.93
CA LEU A 75 2.28 10.63 1.01
C LEU A 75 2.15 12.16 1.06
N TYR A 76 0.92 12.70 1.15
CA TYR A 76 0.69 14.14 1.26
C TYR A 76 1.14 14.74 2.59
N ALA A 77 1.16 13.93 3.66
CA ALA A 77 1.77 14.28 4.94
C ALA A 77 3.31 14.17 4.93
N ASN A 78 3.93 14.04 3.75
CA ASN A 78 5.37 13.92 3.53
C ASN A 78 6.02 12.64 4.11
N TYR A 79 5.20 11.62 4.41
CA TYR A 79 5.65 10.29 4.80
C TYR A 79 5.74 9.34 3.59
N GLN A 80 6.18 8.11 3.84
CA GLN A 80 6.34 7.04 2.88
C GLN A 80 5.39 5.87 3.10
N ILE A 81 5.18 5.12 2.02
CA ILE A 81 4.49 3.84 2.00
C ILE A 81 5.47 2.76 1.56
N ALA A 82 5.26 1.53 2.01
CA ALA A 82 6.07 0.39 1.59
C ALA A 82 5.21 -0.88 1.44
N SER A 83 5.81 -1.90 0.85
CA SER A 83 5.22 -3.24 0.83
C SER A 83 6.26 -4.31 1.13
N LEU A 84 5.84 -5.57 1.13
CA LEU A 84 6.77 -6.69 1.24
C LEU A 84 7.56 -6.92 -0.04
N GLN A 85 7.02 -6.50 -1.19
CA GLN A 85 7.64 -6.63 -2.52
C GLN A 85 9.07 -6.07 -2.53
N THR A 86 10.03 -6.94 -2.78
CA THR A 86 11.47 -6.68 -2.80
C THR A 86 11.83 -5.62 -3.83
N LYS A 87 11.15 -5.63 -4.98
CA LYS A 87 11.28 -4.61 -6.04
C LYS A 87 11.21 -3.18 -5.50
N TYR A 88 10.31 -2.93 -4.54
CA TYR A 88 10.03 -1.60 -4.02
C TYR A 88 10.84 -1.24 -2.78
N GLN A 89 11.78 -2.09 -2.35
CA GLN A 89 12.69 -1.74 -1.26
C GLN A 89 13.59 -0.57 -1.68
N GLY A 90 13.62 0.48 -0.86
CA GLY A 90 14.37 1.71 -1.14
C GLY A 90 13.71 2.66 -2.16
N TRP A 91 12.52 2.32 -2.67
CA TRP A 91 11.76 3.25 -3.52
C TRP A 91 11.15 4.37 -2.68
N ASP A 92 11.08 5.56 -3.28
CA ASP A 92 10.44 6.72 -2.67
C ASP A 92 9.18 7.11 -3.46
N PHE A 93 8.01 6.78 -2.95
CA PHE A 93 6.73 7.07 -3.60
C PHE A 93 6.24 8.52 -3.40
N ARG A 94 6.98 9.39 -2.68
CA ARG A 94 6.73 10.85 -2.74
C ARG A 94 7.11 11.38 -4.13
N LYS A 95 8.11 10.75 -4.76
CA LYS A 95 8.66 11.13 -6.06
C LYS A 95 7.72 10.71 -7.20
N LYS A 96 7.35 11.65 -8.06
CA LYS A 96 6.35 11.44 -9.12
C LYS A 96 6.82 10.48 -10.21
N GLU A 97 8.12 10.42 -10.44
CA GLU A 97 8.77 9.46 -11.35
C GLU A 97 8.45 7.99 -10.98
N ASN A 98 8.21 7.71 -9.70
CA ASN A 98 7.88 6.35 -9.22
C ASN A 98 6.37 6.02 -9.34
N TRP A 99 5.53 6.95 -9.80
CA TRP A 99 4.07 6.74 -9.82
C TRP A 99 3.59 5.86 -10.98
N GLY A 100 4.44 5.63 -11.98
CA GLY A 100 4.22 4.68 -13.06
C GLY A 100 4.68 3.26 -12.72
N CYS A 101 4.82 2.90 -11.44
CA CYS A 101 5.36 1.61 -11.05
C CYS A 101 4.58 0.44 -11.67
N ASN A 102 5.29 -0.65 -11.97
CA ASN A 102 4.71 -1.84 -12.60
C ASN A 102 3.90 -1.53 -13.88
N ASN A 103 4.33 -0.54 -14.67
CA ASN A 103 3.63 -0.08 -15.87
C ASN A 103 2.15 0.28 -15.64
N ARG A 104 1.80 0.74 -14.43
CA ARG A 104 0.41 1.00 -14.01
C ARG A 104 -0.49 -0.23 -14.14
N VAL A 105 0.05 -1.41 -13.92
CA VAL A 105 -0.70 -2.68 -13.87
C VAL A 105 -0.83 -3.12 -12.42
N SER A 106 -1.99 -3.67 -12.06
CA SER A 106 -2.17 -4.34 -10.77
C SER A 106 -1.16 -5.49 -10.62
N PRO A 107 -0.39 -5.56 -9.53
CA PRO A 107 0.53 -6.68 -9.29
C PRO A 107 -0.21 -8.01 -9.00
N ILE A 108 -1.53 -7.98 -8.87
CA ILE A 108 -2.36 -9.13 -8.51
C ILE A 108 -3.46 -9.39 -9.56
N PHE A 109 -4.10 -10.55 -9.47
CA PHE A 109 -5.23 -11.06 -10.27
C PHE A 109 -4.93 -11.55 -11.68
N VAL A 110 -3.80 -11.17 -12.27
CA VAL A 110 -3.38 -11.66 -13.58
C VAL A 110 -2.02 -12.31 -13.41
N ASP A 111 -1.84 -13.51 -13.98
CA ASP A 111 -0.54 -14.16 -13.94
C ASP A 111 0.50 -13.31 -14.67
N HIS A 112 1.74 -13.32 -14.19
CA HIS A 112 2.82 -12.51 -14.74
C HIS A 112 2.59 -10.98 -14.68
N SER A 113 1.63 -10.49 -13.89
CA SER A 113 1.31 -9.06 -13.85
C SER A 113 2.27 -8.20 -13.04
N PHE A 114 3.27 -8.81 -12.39
CA PHE A 114 4.34 -8.13 -11.67
C PHE A 114 5.64 -8.23 -12.48
N ASP A 115 5.93 -7.24 -13.32
CA ASP A 115 7.07 -7.23 -14.25
C ASP A 115 7.23 -8.49 -15.12
N GLY A 116 6.13 -9.15 -15.50
CA GLY A 116 6.20 -10.38 -16.29
C GLY A 116 6.45 -11.64 -15.46
N ILE A 117 6.47 -11.54 -14.14
CA ILE A 117 6.60 -12.68 -13.22
C ILE A 117 5.39 -12.77 -12.28
N SER A 118 5.15 -13.97 -11.76
CA SER A 118 4.26 -14.18 -10.61
C SER A 118 4.98 -13.75 -9.33
N HIS A 119 4.24 -13.47 -8.26
CA HIS A 119 4.86 -13.16 -6.97
C HIS A 119 5.61 -14.37 -6.42
N ASP A 120 6.80 -14.14 -5.88
CA ASP A 120 7.55 -15.21 -5.21
C ASP A 120 6.79 -15.65 -3.94
N PRO A 121 6.62 -16.97 -3.71
CA PRO A 121 5.86 -17.48 -2.56
C PRO A 121 6.48 -17.10 -1.20
N TYR A 122 7.74 -16.68 -1.16
CA TYR A 122 8.41 -16.20 0.05
C TYR A 122 8.41 -14.67 0.19
N GLU A 123 7.86 -13.95 -0.78
CA GLU A 123 7.81 -12.48 -0.76
C GLU A 123 6.56 -11.94 -0.07
N LEU A 124 5.41 -12.62 -0.22
CA LEU A 124 4.14 -12.17 0.35
C LEU A 124 3.65 -13.07 1.50
N VAL A 125 3.07 -12.46 2.54
CA VAL A 125 2.38 -13.21 3.62
C VAL A 125 0.89 -13.36 3.34
N PHE A 126 0.26 -12.33 2.76
CA PHE A 126 -1.15 -12.33 2.38
C PHE A 126 -1.27 -12.01 0.91
N VAL A 127 -2.15 -12.74 0.21
CA VAL A 127 -2.47 -12.55 -1.20
C VAL A 127 -3.96 -12.22 -1.31
N LYS A 128 -4.31 -11.19 -2.08
CA LYS A 128 -5.70 -10.83 -2.32
C LYS A 128 -6.33 -11.85 -3.27
N TYR A 129 -7.32 -12.57 -2.77
CA TYR A 129 -8.13 -13.51 -3.54
C TYR A 129 -9.51 -12.90 -3.85
N LYS A 130 -10.09 -13.25 -5.00
CA LYS A 130 -11.44 -12.83 -5.40
C LYS A 130 -12.36 -14.04 -5.42
#